data_AF-A0A7V8XWP8-F1
#
_entry.id   AF-A0A7V8XWP8-F1
#
_cell.length_a   1.000
_cell.length_b   1.000
_cell.length_c   1.000
_cell.angle_alpha   90.00
_cell.angle_beta   90.00
_cell.angle_gamma   90.00
#
_symmetry.space_group_name_H-M   'P 1'
#
loop_
_entity.id
_entity.type
_entity.pdbx_description
1 polymer ?
#
loop_
_entity_poly.entity_id
_entity_poly.type
_entity_poly.pdbx_seq_one_letter_code
_entity_poly.pdbx_strand_id
1 'polypeptide(L)'
;MRASPPSSAARARRVALAKKHGPAVVEEAAKAALDLGVPTYRFLRRYLERRPAVPLTLPQVDPLIRQLTLYRDLIDRTTGDPT
;
A
#
# COMPACT_ATOMS: atom_id res chain seq x y z
N MET A 1 -25.79 13.07 -8.09
CA MET A 1 -25.08 11.85 -8.49
C MET A 1 -25.32 10.76 -7.46
N ARG A 2 -26.17 9.77 -7.73
CA ARG A 2 -26.30 8.57 -6.88
C ARG A 2 -25.27 7.56 -7.36
N ALA A 3 -24.35 7.15 -6.50
CA ALA A 3 -23.42 6.06 -6.78
C ALA A 3 -24.23 4.78 -7.06
N SER A 4 -24.11 4.22 -8.26
CA SER A 4 -24.70 2.93 -8.61
C SER A 4 -24.23 1.87 -7.61
N PRO A 5 -25.13 1.00 -7.10
CA PRO A 5 -24.75 0.00 -6.13
C PRO A 5 -23.72 -0.96 -6.77
N PRO A 6 -22.68 -1.38 -6.02
CA PRO A 6 -21.72 -2.34 -6.54
C PRO A 6 -22.45 -3.63 -6.92
N SER A 7 -22.15 -4.11 -8.13
CA SER A 7 -22.61 -5.40 -8.66
C SER A 7 -22.53 -6.49 -7.58
N SER A 8 -23.57 -7.32 -7.47
CA SER A 8 -23.66 -8.42 -6.49
C SER A 8 -22.42 -9.32 -6.51
N ALA A 9 -21.80 -9.51 -7.68
CA ALA A 9 -20.56 -10.26 -7.85
C ALA A 9 -19.35 -9.62 -7.17
N ALA A 10 -19.26 -8.28 -7.14
CA ALA A 10 -18.18 -7.57 -6.46
C ALA A 10 -18.26 -7.75 -4.93
N ARG A 11 -19.48 -7.78 -4.38
CA ARG A 11 -19.71 -8.05 -2.95
C ARG A 11 -19.30 -9.47 -2.58
N ALA A 12 -19.69 -10.47 -3.37
CA ALA A 12 -19.31 -11.87 -3.12
C ALA A 12 -17.79 -12.08 -3.12
N ARG A 13 -17.08 -11.43 -4.05
CA ARG A 13 -15.60 -11.48 -4.12
C ARG A 13 -14.94 -10.83 -2.91
N ARG A 14 -15.49 -9.73 -2.40
CA ARG A 14 -15.01 -9.06 -1.18
C ARG A 14 -15.15 -9.97 0.05
N VAL A 15 -16.28 -10.68 0.16
CA VAL A 15 -16.52 -11.65 1.25
C VAL A 15 -15.54 -12.82 1.18
N ALA A 16 -15.25 -13.34 -0.02
CA ALA A 16 -14.26 -14.40 -0.19
C ALA A 16 -12.84 -13.96 0.23
N LEU A 17 -12.44 -12.72 -0.09
CA LEU A 17 -11.16 -12.16 0.39
C LEU A 17 -11.15 -11.99 1.91
N ALA A 18 -12.25 -11.53 2.50
CA ALA A 18 -12.36 -11.36 3.96
C ALA A 18 -12.25 -12.68 4.71
N LYS A 19 -12.77 -13.78 4.15
CA LYS A 19 -12.58 -15.13 4.72
C LYS A 19 -11.12 -15.58 4.72
N LYS A 20 -10.33 -15.17 3.73
CA LYS A 20 -8.92 -15.57 3.58
C LYS A 20 -7.95 -14.69 4.39
N HIS A 21 -8.17 -13.38 4.40
CA HIS A 21 -7.23 -12.40 4.95
C HIS A 21 -7.73 -11.69 6.21
N GLY A 22 -8.97 -11.96 6.63
CA GLY A 22 -9.64 -11.24 7.71
C GLY A 22 -10.34 -9.97 7.23
N PRO A 23 -11.50 -9.61 7.83
CA PRO A 23 -12.31 -8.48 7.38
C PRO A 23 -11.62 -7.13 7.56
N ALA A 24 -10.91 -6.92 8.68
CA ALA A 24 -10.22 -5.65 8.97
C ALA A 24 -9.16 -5.32 7.90
N VAL A 25 -8.38 -6.33 7.50
CA VAL A 25 -7.32 -6.20 6.50
C VAL A 25 -7.88 -5.89 5.11
N VAL A 26 -9.03 -6.46 4.77
CA VAL A 26 -9.71 -6.19 3.49
C VAL A 26 -10.33 -4.79 3.46
N GLU A 27 -10.87 -4.31 4.58
CA GLU A 27 -11.38 -2.93 4.67
C GLU A 27 -10.25 -1.90 4.58
N GLU A 28 -9.10 -2.13 5.22
CA GLU A 28 -7.91 -1.27 5.04
C GLU A 28 -7.44 -1.23 3.59
N ALA A 29 -7.37 -2.40 2.93
CA ALA A 29 -7.00 -2.47 1.53
C ALA A 29 -8.01 -1.76 0.62
N ALA A 30 -9.31 -1.81 0.95
CA ALA A 30 -10.36 -1.11 0.22
C ALA A 30 -10.25 0.41 0.40
N LYS A 31 -9.95 0.87 1.61
CA LYS A 31 -9.66 2.28 1.89
C LYS A 31 -8.46 2.76 1.08
N ALA A 32 -7.35 2.03 1.12
CA ALA A 32 -6.16 2.38 0.32
C ALA A 32 -6.44 2.40 -1.19
N ALA A 33 -7.27 1.49 -1.69
CA ALA A 33 -7.69 1.47 -3.09
C ALA A 33 -8.52 2.71 -3.47
N LEU A 34 -9.36 3.21 -2.56
CA LEU A 34 -10.12 4.44 -2.76
C LEU A 34 -9.22 5.67 -2.71
N ASP A 35 -8.31 5.74 -1.74
CA ASP A 35 -7.35 6.84 -1.57
C ASP A 35 -6.43 6.98 -2.81
N LEU A 36 -6.07 5.85 -3.42
CA LEU A 36 -5.27 5.81 -4.65
C LEU A 36 -6.10 5.96 -5.93
N GLY A 37 -7.44 6.03 -5.84
CA GLY A 37 -8.33 6.13 -6.99
C GLY A 37 -8.42 4.86 -7.86
N VAL A 38 -7.99 3.70 -7.35
CA VAL A 38 -7.98 2.41 -8.07
C VAL A 38 -8.81 1.34 -7.35
N PRO A 39 -10.15 1.50 -7.20
CA PRO A 39 -11.02 0.57 -6.48
C PRO A 39 -11.33 -0.71 -7.28
N THR A 40 -10.28 -1.41 -7.73
CA THR A 40 -10.39 -2.63 -8.53
C THR A 40 -10.11 -3.88 -7.70
N TYR A 41 -10.79 -4.98 -8.04
CA TYR A 41 -10.52 -6.28 -7.42
C TYR A 41 -9.07 -6.73 -7.61
N ARG A 42 -8.45 -6.41 -8.76
CA ARG A 42 -7.04 -6.73 -9.05
C ARG A 42 -6.10 -6.02 -8.09
N PHE A 43 -6.38 -4.75 -7.77
CA PHE A 43 -5.62 -4.01 -6.77
C PHE A 43 -5.73 -4.68 -5.39
N LEU A 44 -6.96 -4.91 -4.91
CA LEU A 44 -7.22 -5.55 -3.62
C LEU A 44 -6.48 -6.87 -3.48
N ARG A 45 -6.61 -7.76 -4.47
CA ARG A 45 -5.95 -9.06 -4.46
C ARG A 45 -4.43 -8.91 -4.36
N ARG A 46 -3.82 -8.07 -5.20
CA ARG A 46 -2.36 -7.88 -5.24
C ARG A 46 -1.83 -7.19 -3.98
N TYR A 47 -2.60 -6.26 -3.42
CA TYR A 47 -2.27 -5.56 -2.18
C TYR A 47 -2.24 -6.53 -0.99
N LEU A 48 -3.24 -7.41 -0.90
CA LEU A 48 -3.35 -8.42 0.15
C LEU A 48 -2.29 -9.52 0.03
N GLU A 49 -1.94 -9.94 -1.20
CA GLU A 49 -0.89 -10.93 -1.45
C GLU A 49 0.53 -10.39 -1.12
N ARG A 50 0.74 -9.07 -1.21
CA ARG A 50 2.05 -8.42 -1.00
C ARG A 50 2.23 -7.85 0.41
N ARG A 51 1.22 -7.96 1.27
CA ARG A 51 1.31 -7.41 2.62
C ARG A 51 2.38 -8.19 3.40
N PRO A 52 3.40 -7.52 3.97
CA PRO A 52 4.35 -8.20 4.82
C PRO A 52 3.62 -8.80 6.03
N ALA A 53 4.01 -10.02 6.43
CA ALA A 53 3.38 -10.75 7.54
C ALA A 53 3.48 -9.98 8.87
N VAL A 54 4.51 -9.13 8.99
CA VAL A 54 4.72 -8.22 10.12
C VAL A 54 4.56 -6.79 9.61
N PRO A 55 3.75 -5.94 10.26
CA PRO A 55 3.73 -4.51 9.98
C PRO A 55 5.15 -3.96 10.12
N LEU A 56 5.68 -3.36 9.05
CA LEU A 56 6.95 -2.67 9.13
C LEU A 56 6.80 -1.52 10.12
N THR A 57 7.52 -1.61 11.23
CA THR A 57 7.50 -0.57 12.26
C THR A 57 8.56 0.49 11.92
N LEU A 58 8.31 1.74 12.35
CA LEU A 58 9.25 2.84 12.10
C LEU A 58 10.70 2.52 12.55
N PRO A 59 10.93 1.86 13.71
CA PRO A 59 12.29 1.44 14.10
C PRO A 59 12.94 0.45 13.13
N GLN A 60 12.16 -0.41 12.45
CA GLN A 60 12.71 -1.38 11.50
C GLN A 60 13.18 -0.71 10.20
N VAL A 61 12.55 0.40 9.80
CA VAL A 61 12.91 1.15 8.59
C VAL A 61 13.92 2.28 8.85
N ASP A 62 14.12 2.67 10.11
CA ASP A 62 15.05 3.73 10.50
C ASP A 62 16.50 3.52 10.01
N PRO A 63 17.09 2.32 10.07
CA PRO A 63 18.43 2.09 9.51
C PRO A 63 18.49 2.35 8.00
N LEU A 64 17.45 1.94 7.26
CA LEU A 64 17.37 2.17 5.81
C LEU A 64 17.23 3.67 5.49
N ILE A 65 16.42 4.40 6.26
CA ILE A 65 16.27 5.84 6.10
C ILE A 65 17.62 6.54 6.29
N ARG A 66 18.36 6.19 7.35
CA ARG A 66 19.71 6.73 7.60
C ARG A 66 20.66 6.46 6.45
N GLN A 67 20.68 5.23 5.92
CA GLN A 67 21.53 4.88 4.78
C GLN A 67 21.16 5.64 3.50
N LEU A 68 19.86 5.82 3.23
CA LEU A 68 19.39 6.60 2.07
C LEU A 68 19.76 8.08 2.18
N THR A 69 19.71 8.66 3.39
CA THR A 69 20.17 10.03 3.63
C THR A 69 21.67 10.15 3.35
N LEU A 70 22.49 9.26 3.92
CA LEU A 70 23.94 9.27 3.69
C LEU A 70 24.30 9.13 2.20
N TYR A 71 23.54 8.31 1.47
CA TYR A 71 23.76 8.12 0.04
C TYR A 71 23.38 9.37 -0.76
N ARG A 72 22.30 10.07 -0.39
CA ARG A 72 21.94 11.36 -1.00
C ARG A 72 23.00 12.42 -0.72
N ASP A 73 23.46 12.54 0.52
CA ASP A 73 24.53 13.47 0.88
C ASP A 73 25.81 13.21 0.08
N LEU A 74 26.11 11.93 -0.17
CA LEU A 74 27.22 11.54 -1.03
C LEU A 74 26.99 12.01 -2.46
N ILE A 75 25.82 11.75 -3.05
CA ILE A 75 25.47 12.22 -4.40
C ILE A 75 25.61 13.73 -4.49
N ASP A 76 25.08 14.48 -3.53
CA ASP A 76 25.12 15.93 -3.50
C ASP A 76 26.57 16.47 -3.45
N ARG A 77 27.46 15.82 -2.67
CA ARG A 77 28.88 16.19 -2.62
C ARG A 77 29.64 15.83 -3.89
N THR A 78 29.29 14.72 -4.52
CA THR A 78 30.02 14.20 -5.68
C THR A 78 29.54 14.85 -6.98
N THR A 79 28.29 15.30 -6.99
CA THR A 79 27.59 15.87 -8.15
C THR A 79 27.40 17.38 -8.03
N GLY A 80 27.77 17.97 -6.89
CA GLY A 80 27.55 19.38 -6.59
C GLY A 80 28.05 20.29 -7.71
N ASP A 81 27.08 20.89 -8.41
CA ASP A 81 27.22 22.16 -9.10
C ASP A 81 27.84 23.19 -8.14
N PRO A 82 28.81 23.99 -8.59
CA PRO A 82 29.35 25.10 -7.81
C PRO A 82 28.34 26.25 -7.85
N THR A 83 27.62 26.47 -6.76
CA THR A 83 27.03 27.79 -6.45
C THR A 83 27.57 28.31 -5.14
#